data_AF-A0AAD2B278-F1
#
_entry.id   AF-A0AAD2B278-F1
#
_cell.length_a   1.000
_cell.length_b   1.000
_cell.length_c   1.000
_cell.angle_alpha   90.00
_cell.angle_beta   90.00
_cell.angle_gamma   90.00
#
_symmetry.space_group_name_H-M   'P 1'
#
loop_
_entity.id
_entity.type
_entity.pdbx_description
1 polymer ?
#
loop_
_entity_poly.entity_id
_entity_poly.type
_entity_poly.pdbx_seq_one_letter_code
_entity_poly.pdbx_strand_id
1 'polypeptide(L)'
;MALMQAPGVLKEIGVTVMDGPFFSMMPFPARDLHTLSHVRYTPHFSWKDEQGVDPYKRLDEYDRATRVDRMIRDVGRYLPAVLEAKYVDSLFEVKTVLVKNEGDDGRPILFEKHAELPGCYSVLGGKIDNIYDVLEKLETEEFKSLLE
;
A
#
# COMPACT_ATOMS: atom_id res chain seq x y z
N MET A 1 -1.57 -0.73 8.48
CA MET A 1 -0.89 -1.98 8.93
C MET A 1 -0.84 -2.00 10.45
N ALA A 2 -1.02 -3.17 11.06
CA ALA A 2 -0.93 -3.28 12.52
C ALA A 2 0.50 -3.57 12.96
N LEU A 3 0.92 -2.99 14.08
CA LEU A 3 2.17 -3.29 14.75
C LEU A 3 1.89 -4.23 15.91
N MET A 4 2.56 -5.38 15.88
CA MET A 4 2.30 -6.53 16.73
C MET A 4 3.58 -6.91 17.47
N GLN A 5 3.48 -7.15 18.76
CA GLN A 5 4.47 -7.92 19.49
C GLN A 5 4.27 -9.39 19.14
N ALA A 6 5.20 -9.96 18.37
CA ALA A 6 5.17 -11.36 17.99
C ALA A 6 5.49 -12.28 19.19
N PRO A 7 4.89 -13.49 19.26
CA PRO A 7 5.33 -14.52 20.20
C PRO A 7 6.75 -14.99 19.86
N GLY A 8 7.43 -15.60 20.82
CA GLY A 8 8.85 -15.98 20.68
C GLY A 8 9.14 -16.83 19.44
N VAL A 9 8.25 -17.76 19.09
CA VAL A 9 8.38 -18.63 17.92
C VAL A 9 8.30 -17.90 16.57
N LEU A 10 7.77 -16.67 16.54
CA LEU A 10 7.63 -15.86 15.34
C LEU A 10 8.57 -14.63 15.33
N LYS A 11 9.35 -14.40 16.40
CA LYS A 11 10.06 -13.13 16.62
C LYS A 11 11.06 -12.76 15.51
N GLU A 12 11.66 -13.75 14.85
CA GLU A 12 12.66 -13.53 13.79
C GLU A 12 12.18 -14.07 12.44
N ILE A 13 10.87 -14.27 12.27
CA ILE A 13 10.29 -14.92 11.10
C ILE A 13 9.31 -13.98 10.38
N GLY A 14 9.53 -13.81 9.08
CA GLY A 14 8.53 -13.26 8.17
C GLY A 14 7.68 -14.38 7.56
N VAL A 15 6.35 -14.28 7.68
CA VAL A 15 5.41 -15.23 7.09
C VAL A 15 4.48 -14.47 6.14
N THR A 16 4.35 -14.96 4.92
CA THR A 16 3.35 -14.49 3.95
C THR A 16 2.62 -15.69 3.37
N VAL A 17 1.29 -15.63 3.37
CA VAL A 17 0.41 -16.62 2.72
C VAL A 17 -0.26 -15.92 1.57
N MET A 18 -0.07 -16.41 0.33
CA MET A 18 -0.51 -15.74 -0.90
C MET A 18 -1.80 -16.32 -1.51
N ASP A 19 -2.30 -17.45 -1.01
CA ASP A 19 -3.49 -18.11 -1.54
C ASP A 19 -4.72 -17.85 -0.65
N GLY A 20 -5.82 -17.38 -1.23
CA GLY A 20 -7.06 -17.04 -0.54
C GLY A 20 -7.04 -15.65 0.15
N PRO A 21 -7.58 -15.50 1.38
CA PRO A 21 -7.51 -14.25 2.15
C PRO A 21 -6.06 -14.00 2.63
N PHE A 22 -5.20 -13.60 1.69
CA PHE A 22 -3.77 -13.48 1.92
C PHE A 22 -3.41 -12.44 2.98
N PHE A 23 -2.33 -12.73 3.70
CA PHE A 23 -1.79 -11.91 4.78
C PHE A 23 -0.27 -12.00 4.82
N SER A 24 0.33 -11.00 5.45
CA SER A 24 1.76 -10.99 5.79
C SER A 24 1.96 -10.55 7.22
N MET A 25 2.78 -11.31 7.96
CA MET A 25 3.37 -10.93 9.23
C MET A 25 4.88 -10.80 9.02
N MET A 26 5.40 -9.58 9.03
CA MET A 26 6.80 -9.30 8.68
C MET A 26 7.51 -8.59 9.85
N PRO A 27 8.79 -8.89 10.12
CA PRO A 27 9.57 -8.12 11.08
C PRO A 27 9.60 -6.64 10.73
N PHE A 28 9.51 -5.79 11.75
CA PHE A 28 9.57 -4.34 11.65
C PHE A 28 10.65 -3.80 12.61
N PRO A 29 11.94 -3.90 12.21
CA PRO A 29 13.07 -3.68 13.12
C PRO A 29 13.12 -2.29 13.73
N ALA A 30 12.67 -1.27 12.99
CA ALA A 30 12.68 0.12 13.44
C ALA A 30 11.91 0.37 14.75
N ARG A 31 11.02 -0.56 15.15
CA ARG A 31 10.30 -0.49 16.43
C ARG A 31 10.38 -1.78 17.26
N ASP A 32 11.22 -2.75 16.89
CA ASP A 32 11.29 -4.09 17.50
C ASP A 32 9.92 -4.82 17.54
N LEU A 33 9.15 -4.68 16.46
CA LEU A 33 7.80 -5.26 16.33
C LEU A 33 7.66 -6.04 15.03
N HIS A 34 6.46 -6.55 14.75
CA HIS A 34 6.08 -7.10 13.45
C HIS A 34 4.93 -6.30 12.85
N THR A 35 4.94 -6.08 11.54
CA THR A 35 3.76 -5.62 10.84
C THR A 35 2.85 -6.79 10.53
N LEU A 36 1.57 -6.68 10.84
CA LEU A 36 0.51 -7.55 10.35
C LEU A 36 -0.34 -6.79 9.32
N SER A 37 -0.51 -7.40 8.15
CA SER A 37 -1.35 -6.91 7.06
C SER A 37 -2.19 -8.05 6.50
N HIS A 38 -3.38 -7.73 6.00
CA HIS A 38 -4.33 -8.67 5.44
C HIS A 38 -5.12 -8.04 4.29
N VAL A 39 -5.30 -8.74 3.17
CA VAL A 39 -5.93 -8.17 1.95
C VAL A 39 -7.32 -7.59 2.21
N ARG A 40 -8.15 -8.28 3.00
CA ARG A 40 -9.53 -7.85 3.28
C ARG A 40 -9.66 -6.79 4.35
N TYR A 41 -8.72 -6.72 5.30
CA TYR A 41 -8.92 -5.98 6.55
C TYR A 41 -7.99 -4.78 6.67
N THR A 42 -6.83 -4.77 5.97
CA THR A 42 -5.97 -3.59 5.90
C THR A 42 -6.60 -2.43 5.11
N PRO A 43 -7.36 -2.63 4.02
CA PRO A 43 -8.03 -1.51 3.35
C PRO A 43 -9.21 -1.01 4.19
N HIS A 44 -9.20 0.26 4.58
CA HIS A 44 -10.25 0.82 5.44
C HIS A 44 -11.46 1.30 4.63
N PHE A 45 -11.23 2.18 3.68
CA PHE A 45 -12.22 2.72 2.74
C PHE A 45 -11.50 3.27 1.50
N SER A 46 -12.26 3.53 0.44
CA SER A 46 -11.81 4.24 -0.76
C SER A 46 -12.76 5.40 -1.02
N TRP A 47 -12.29 6.38 -1.79
CA TRP A 47 -13.10 7.46 -2.31
C TRP A 47 -12.57 7.86 -3.68
N LYS A 48 -13.44 8.42 -4.52
CA LYS A 48 -13.03 9.07 -5.75
C LYS A 48 -12.39 10.41 -5.40
N ASP A 49 -11.18 10.64 -5.91
CA ASP A 49 -10.49 11.91 -5.71
C ASP A 49 -11.22 13.04 -6.45
N GLU A 50 -11.38 14.18 -5.77
CA GLU A 50 -12.13 15.34 -6.25
C GLU A 50 -11.38 16.62 -5.90
N GLN A 51 -11.48 17.62 -6.77
CA GLN A 51 -10.78 18.89 -6.57
C GLN A 51 -11.23 19.56 -5.25
N GLY A 52 -10.25 20.01 -4.46
CA GLY A 52 -10.49 20.64 -3.16
C GLY A 52 -10.60 19.66 -1.98
N VAL A 53 -10.52 18.35 -2.24
CA VAL A 53 -10.40 17.34 -1.19
C VAL A 53 -8.93 17.14 -0.85
N ASP A 54 -8.54 17.44 0.39
CA ASP A 54 -7.21 17.13 0.90
C ASP A 54 -7.17 15.70 1.48
N PRO A 55 -6.40 14.77 0.88
CA PRO A 55 -6.31 13.39 1.35
C PRO A 55 -5.69 13.27 2.75
N TYR A 56 -4.76 14.15 3.11
CA TYR A 56 -4.10 14.12 4.42
C TYR A 56 -5.02 14.63 5.50
N LYS A 57 -5.81 15.68 5.22
CA LYS A 57 -6.87 16.12 6.11
C LYS A 57 -7.89 15.01 6.39
N ARG A 58 -8.31 14.26 5.36
CA ARG A 58 -9.19 13.09 5.55
C ARG A 58 -8.55 12.01 6.42
N LEU A 59 -7.25 11.77 6.28
CA LEU A 59 -6.51 10.81 7.11
C LEU A 59 -6.40 11.27 8.58
N ASP A 60 -6.26 12.57 8.81
CA ASP A 60 -6.18 13.16 10.15
C ASP A 60 -7.54 13.18 10.86
N GLU A 61 -8.62 13.39 10.12
CA GLU A 61 -10.00 13.31 10.63
C GLU A 61 -10.51 11.86 10.76
N TYR A 62 -9.76 10.88 10.25
CA TYR A 62 -10.15 9.47 10.35
C TYR A 62 -10.02 8.95 11.78
N ASP A 63 -11.02 8.20 12.25
CA ASP A 63 -11.07 7.60 13.60
C ASP A 63 -9.93 6.61 13.91
N ARG A 64 -9.21 6.14 12.87
CA ARG A 64 -8.07 5.20 13.01
C ARG A 64 -8.43 3.92 13.77
N ALA A 65 -9.71 3.51 13.73
CA ALA A 65 -10.18 2.26 14.31
C ALA A 65 -9.47 1.06 13.69
N THR A 66 -8.68 0.35 14.49
CA THR A 66 -7.92 -0.82 14.03
C THR A 66 -8.83 -2.01 13.70
N ARG A 67 -8.38 -2.89 12.81
CA ARG A 67 -9.09 -4.12 12.40
C ARG A 67 -8.34 -5.40 12.80
N VAL A 68 -7.43 -5.28 13.77
CA VAL A 68 -6.53 -6.37 14.20
C VAL A 68 -7.27 -7.61 14.67
N ASP A 69 -8.35 -7.48 15.41
CA ASP A 69 -9.11 -8.65 15.87
C ASP A 69 -9.63 -9.51 14.71
N ARG A 70 -10.03 -8.87 13.61
CA ARG A 70 -10.48 -9.55 12.39
C ARG A 70 -9.31 -10.24 11.70
N MET A 71 -8.17 -9.55 11.64
CA MET A 71 -6.94 -10.10 11.07
C MET A 71 -6.45 -11.32 11.85
N ILE A 72 -6.27 -11.22 13.17
CA ILE A 72 -5.77 -12.32 14.02
C ILE A 72 -6.66 -13.56 13.93
N ARG A 73 -7.99 -13.38 13.99
CA ARG A 73 -8.93 -14.52 13.88
C ARG A 73 -8.82 -15.25 12.54
N ASP A 74 -8.61 -14.50 11.46
CA ASP A 74 -8.50 -15.07 10.11
C ASP A 74 -7.13 -15.74 9.90
N VAL A 75 -6.06 -15.03 10.27
CA VAL A 75 -4.66 -15.49 10.18
C VAL A 75 -4.41 -16.71 11.06
N GLY A 76 -5.00 -16.76 12.25
CA GLY A 76 -4.85 -17.87 13.20
C GLY A 76 -5.29 -19.24 12.66
N ARG A 77 -6.07 -19.27 11.58
CA ARG A 77 -6.43 -20.51 10.87
C ARG A 77 -5.23 -21.14 10.15
N TYR A 78 -4.27 -20.32 9.72
CA TYR A 78 -3.06 -20.73 8.99
C TYR A 78 -1.81 -20.69 9.88
N LEU A 79 -1.76 -19.74 10.82
CA LEU A 79 -0.62 -19.53 11.73
C LEU A 79 -1.12 -19.42 13.19
N PRO A 80 -1.46 -20.53 13.86
CA PRO A 80 -2.06 -20.52 15.20
C PRO A 80 -1.26 -19.74 16.25
N ALA A 81 0.08 -19.72 16.14
CA ALA A 81 0.95 -18.95 17.03
C ALA A 81 0.60 -17.44 17.04
N VAL A 82 0.03 -16.89 15.97
CA VAL A 82 -0.36 -15.47 15.93
C VAL A 82 -1.41 -15.10 17.00
N LEU A 83 -2.17 -16.08 17.50
CA LEU A 83 -3.21 -15.86 18.52
C LEU A 83 -2.62 -15.36 19.85
N GLU A 84 -1.32 -15.60 20.08
CA GLU A 84 -0.57 -15.10 21.24
C GLU A 84 0.07 -13.72 20.98
N ALA A 85 0.01 -13.21 19.75
CA ALA A 85 0.57 -11.91 19.41
C ALA A 85 -0.24 -10.79 20.08
N LYS A 86 0.46 -9.75 20.55
CA LYS A 86 -0.17 -8.60 21.21
C LYS A 86 -0.17 -7.40 20.29
N TYR A 87 -1.33 -6.77 20.15
CA TYR A 87 -1.45 -5.50 19.45
C TYR A 87 -0.69 -4.41 20.21
N VAL A 88 0.05 -3.57 19.46
CA VAL A 88 0.76 -2.41 20.02
C VAL A 88 0.23 -1.10 19.45
N ASP A 89 0.16 -0.98 18.11
CA ASP A 89 -0.24 0.26 17.43
C ASP A 89 -0.65 -0.02 15.97
N SER A 90 -1.08 0.98 15.21
CA SER A 90 -1.39 0.86 13.78
C SER A 90 -0.86 2.03 12.97
N LEU A 91 -0.27 1.71 11.83
CA LEU A 91 0.15 2.66 10.80
C LEU A 91 -0.98 2.85 9.79
N PHE A 92 -1.30 4.10 9.47
CA PHE A 92 -2.33 4.46 8.50
C PHE A 92 -1.71 5.34 7.42
N GLU A 93 -2.15 5.13 6.19
CA GLU A 93 -1.69 5.88 5.02
C GLU A 93 -2.81 5.99 4.00
N VAL A 94 -2.72 7.00 3.14
CA VAL A 94 -3.54 7.12 1.94
C VAL A 94 -2.73 6.63 0.76
N LYS A 95 -3.33 5.80 -0.09
CA LYS A 95 -2.73 5.32 -1.33
C LYS A 95 -3.54 5.85 -2.50
N THR A 96 -2.84 6.44 -3.46
CA THR A 96 -3.43 6.78 -4.75
C THR A 96 -3.49 5.52 -5.60
N VAL A 97 -4.69 5.18 -6.06
CA VAL A 97 -4.95 4.03 -6.93
C VAL A 97 -5.73 4.53 -8.14
N LEU A 98 -5.41 4.00 -9.32
CA LEU A 98 -6.19 4.30 -10.52
C LEU A 98 -7.60 3.73 -10.36
N VAL A 99 -8.62 4.46 -10.82
CA VAL A 99 -10.04 4.04 -10.73
C VAL A 99 -10.24 2.62 -11.30
N LYS A 100 -9.55 2.28 -12.39
CA LYS A 100 -9.60 0.93 -13.01
C LYS A 100 -9.09 -0.20 -12.11
N ASN A 101 -8.34 0.11 -11.06
CA ASN A 101 -7.67 -0.83 -10.17
C ASN A 101 -8.16 -0.73 -8.71
N GLU A 102 -9.30 -0.08 -8.46
CA GLU A 102 -9.88 -0.02 -7.11
C GLU A 102 -10.17 -1.41 -6.52
N GLY A 103 -10.45 -2.40 -7.38
CA GLY A 103 -10.78 -3.76 -6.96
C GLY A 103 -9.61 -4.62 -6.50
N ASP A 104 -8.37 -4.32 -6.92
CA ASP A 104 -7.19 -5.17 -6.69
C ASP A 104 -5.98 -4.42 -6.10
N ASP A 105 -6.08 -3.11 -5.83
CA ASP A 105 -4.95 -2.25 -5.41
C ASP A 105 -3.76 -2.32 -6.39
N GLY A 106 -4.06 -2.62 -7.67
CA GLY A 106 -3.12 -2.52 -8.77
C GLY A 106 -2.63 -1.07 -8.88
N ARG A 107 -1.33 -0.86 -8.71
CA ARG A 107 -0.69 0.45 -8.83
C ARG A 107 0.35 0.42 -9.97
N PRO A 108 -0.08 0.23 -11.23
CA PRO A 108 0.78 0.46 -12.37
C PRO A 108 1.03 1.96 -12.49
N ILE A 109 2.18 2.31 -13.06
CA ILE A 109 2.44 3.67 -13.46
C ILE A 109 1.47 4.07 -14.56
N LEU A 110 0.81 5.22 -14.38
CA LEU A 110 0.16 5.92 -15.47
C LEU A 110 1.14 6.93 -16.03
N PHE A 111 1.44 6.83 -17.32
CA PHE A 111 2.22 7.81 -18.06
C PHE A 111 1.35 8.38 -19.17
N GLU A 112 1.10 9.68 -19.11
CA GLU A 112 0.21 10.38 -20.05
C GLU A 112 0.92 11.59 -20.68
N LYS A 113 0.82 11.71 -22.00
CA LYS A 113 1.35 12.82 -22.77
C LYS A 113 0.22 13.78 -23.13
N HIS A 114 0.41 15.07 -22.86
CA HIS A 114 -0.59 16.09 -23.16
C HIS A 114 -0.54 16.45 -24.64
N ALA A 115 -1.66 16.25 -25.35
CA ALA A 115 -1.75 16.55 -26.79
C ALA A 115 -1.67 18.06 -27.07
N GLU A 116 -2.24 18.89 -26.19
CA GLU A 116 -2.33 20.35 -26.36
C GLU A 116 -1.11 21.10 -25.81
N LEU A 117 -0.24 20.43 -25.04
CA LEU A 117 0.92 21.04 -24.41
C LEU A 117 2.19 20.22 -24.71
N PRO A 118 2.89 20.51 -25.82
CA PRO A 118 4.10 19.79 -26.22
C PRO A 118 5.15 19.76 -25.09
N GLY A 119 5.70 18.58 -24.81
CA GLY A 119 6.70 18.38 -23.75
C GLY A 119 6.12 18.27 -22.34
N CYS A 120 4.80 18.35 -22.17
CA CYS A 120 4.16 18.11 -20.87
C CYS A 120 3.74 16.64 -20.73
N TYR A 121 4.10 16.05 -19.59
CA TYR A 121 3.83 14.66 -19.24
C TYR A 121 3.26 14.60 -17.81
N SER A 122 2.21 13.80 -17.63
CA SER A 122 1.70 13.43 -16.32
C SER A 122 2.15 12.02 -15.97
N VAL A 123 2.74 11.88 -14.78
CA VAL A 123 3.13 10.57 -14.23
C VAL A 123 2.38 10.38 -12.92
N LEU A 124 1.45 9.43 -12.88
CA LEU A 124 0.83 9.00 -11.63
C LEU A 124 1.50 7.71 -11.17
N GLY A 125 2.12 7.79 -9.99
CA GLY A 125 3.06 6.79 -9.49
C GLY A 125 2.48 5.38 -9.31
N GLY A 126 3.35 4.40 -9.46
CA GLY A 126 3.11 3.00 -9.14
C GLY A 126 3.75 2.58 -7.81
N LYS A 127 4.09 1.30 -7.68
CA LYS A 127 4.82 0.77 -6.52
C LYS A 127 6.33 1.01 -6.71
N ILE A 128 7.11 1.00 -5.63
CA ILE A 128 8.57 1.24 -5.72
C ILE A 128 9.26 0.21 -6.65
N ASP A 129 8.74 -1.01 -6.71
CA ASP A 129 9.26 -2.08 -7.57
C ASP A 129 9.16 -1.76 -9.06
N ASN A 130 8.17 -0.96 -9.48
CA ASN A 130 7.94 -0.62 -10.89
C ASN A 130 8.42 0.78 -11.27
N ILE A 131 9.10 1.51 -10.38
CA ILE A 131 9.54 2.90 -10.66
C ILE A 131 10.37 3.05 -11.94
N TYR A 132 11.09 2.00 -12.32
CA TYR A 132 11.93 1.97 -13.52
C TYR A 132 11.13 1.89 -14.83
N ASP A 133 9.87 1.44 -14.79
CA ASP A 133 8.99 1.41 -15.98
C ASP A 133 8.77 2.83 -16.54
N VAL A 134 8.85 3.86 -15.69
CA VAL A 134 8.81 5.27 -16.13
C VAL A 134 10.00 5.57 -17.04
N LEU A 135 11.20 5.10 -16.67
CA LEU A 135 12.42 5.39 -17.41
C LEU A 135 12.37 4.72 -18.78
N GLU A 136 11.98 3.45 -18.83
CA GLU A 136 11.78 2.73 -20.09
C GLU A 136 10.79 3.46 -21.00
N LYS A 137 9.70 4.01 -20.42
CA LYS A 137 8.72 4.76 -21.19
C LYS A 137 9.28 6.09 -21.70
N LEU A 138 10.06 6.81 -20.89
CA LEU A 138 10.68 8.08 -21.28
C LEU A 138 11.68 7.88 -22.43
N GLU A 139 12.44 6.78 -22.46
CA GLU A 139 13.39 6.47 -23.54
C GLU A 139 12.69 6.28 -24.91
N THR A 140 11.40 5.94 -24.93
CA THR A 140 10.61 5.85 -26.17
C THR A 140 10.11 7.19 -26.70
N GLU A 141 10.25 8.28 -25.93
CA GLU A 141 9.74 9.59 -26.30
C GLU A 141 10.83 10.46 -26.95
N GLU A 142 10.50 11.09 -28.07
CA GLU A 142 11.37 12.11 -28.67
C GLU A 142 11.20 13.45 -27.96
N PHE A 143 12.18 13.82 -27.13
CA PHE A 143 12.24 15.15 -26.53
C PHE A 143 12.83 16.14 -27.53
N LYS A 144 11.97 16.91 -28.21
CA LYS A 144 12.43 18.05 -29.01
C LYS A 144 12.94 19.15 -28.09
N SER A 145 14.22 19.45 -28.19
CA SER A 145 14.81 20.62 -27.56
C SER A 145 14.14 21.89 -28.11
N LEU A 146 13.58 22.72 -27.25
CA LEU A 146 13.02 24.04 -27.61
C LEU A 146 14.12 25.10 -27.87
N LEU A 147 15.38 24.69 -28.06
CA LEU A 147 16.54 25.57 -28.28
C LEU A 147 16.90 25.78 -29.76
N GLU A 148 15.94 25.73 -30.68
CA GLU A 148 16.10 26.25 -32.06
C GLU A 148 15.13 27.39 -32.34
#